data_AF-A0A0L8GF60-F1
#
_entry.id   AF-A0A0L8GF60-F1
#
_cell.length_a   1.000
_cell.length_b   1.000
_cell.length_c   1.000
_cell.angle_alpha   90.00
_cell.angle_beta   90.00
_cell.angle_gamma   90.00
#
_symmetry.space_group_name_H-M   'P 1'
#
loop_
_entity.id
_entity.type
_entity.pdbx_description
1 polymer ?
#
loop_
_entity_poly.entity_id
_entity_poly.type
_entity_poly.pdbx_seq_one_letter_code
_entity_poly.pdbx_strand_id
1 'polypeptide(L)'
;KCPRGAPLKRYKDQLKSTLKSTNISPTHWEDISANRPLWRHTIKTGSADFEKVLVARAELKRWERKQRLLLPKPTPSIPCPQYPHMFHSTLGLRSHLRFKHPGK
;
A
#
# COMPACT_ATOMS: atom_id res chain seq x y z
N LYS A 1 0.64 7.36 1.55
CA LYS A 1 0.55 7.83 2.96
C LYS A 1 0.26 9.31 2.90
N CYS A 2 -0.77 9.82 3.57
CA CYS A 2 -0.93 11.28 3.68
C CYS A 2 0.30 11.87 4.38
N PRO A 3 0.77 13.06 3.96
CA PRO A 3 1.78 13.80 4.71
C PRO A 3 1.25 14.07 6.13
N ARG A 4 2.16 14.12 7.11
CA ARG A 4 1.81 14.37 8.52
C ARG A 4 1.02 15.68 8.62
N GLY A 5 -0.19 15.63 9.18
CA GLY A 5 -1.05 16.81 9.38
C GLY A 5 -2.16 17.03 8.33
N ALA A 6 -2.21 16.26 7.24
CA ALA A 6 -3.30 16.39 6.28
C ALA A 6 -4.61 15.78 6.83
N PRO A 7 -5.77 16.45 6.64
CA PRO A 7 -7.07 15.89 7.02
C PRO A 7 -7.32 14.52 6.39
N LEU A 8 -7.96 13.63 7.15
CA LEU A 8 -8.38 12.33 6.63
C LEU A 8 -9.43 12.51 5.54
N LYS A 9 -9.44 11.58 4.59
CA LYS A 9 -10.45 11.53 3.53
C LYS A 9 -11.84 11.41 4.16
N ARG A 10 -12.78 12.27 3.76
CA ARG A 10 -14.17 12.20 4.25
C ARG A 10 -14.80 10.88 3.83
N TYR A 11 -15.71 10.36 4.65
CA TYR A 11 -16.43 9.11 4.38
C TYR A 11 -17.09 9.08 2.98
N LYS A 12 -17.77 10.17 2.58
CA LYS A 12 -18.39 10.29 1.25
C LYS A 12 -17.38 10.18 0.10
N ASP A 13 -16.15 10.67 0.29
CA ASP A 13 -15.11 10.56 -0.73
C ASP A 13 -14.54 9.15 -0.81
N GLN A 14 -14.53 8.40 0.30
CA GLN A 14 -14.20 6.99 0.31
C GLN A 14 -15.23 6.19 -0.49
N LEU A 15 -16.53 6.42 -0.27
CA LEU A 15 -17.62 5.77 -1.02
C LEU A 15 -17.55 6.03 -2.53
N LYS A 16 -17.36 7.29 -2.95
CA LYS A 16 -17.20 7.62 -4.38
C LYS A 16 -15.99 6.90 -4.99
N SER A 17 -14.93 6.73 -4.21
CA SER A 17 -13.72 6.03 -4.65
C SER A 17 -13.96 4.54 -4.82
N THR A 18 -14.69 3.91 -3.88
CA THR A 18 -15.00 2.48 -3.96
C THR A 18 -15.94 2.19 -5.11
N LEU A 19 -16.97 3.02 -5.32
CA LEU A 19 -17.89 2.88 -6.46
C LEU A 19 -17.15 2.94 -7.80
N LYS A 20 -16.24 3.92 -7.96
CA LYS A 20 -15.38 4.00 -9.16
C LYS A 20 -14.51 2.75 -9.36
N SER A 21 -13.95 2.20 -8.27
CA SER A 21 -13.11 1.01 -8.36
C SER A 21 -13.89 -0.28 -8.65
N THR A 22 -15.20 -0.30 -8.39
CA THR A 22 -16.10 -1.41 -8.71
C THR A 22 -16.85 -1.19 -10.01
N ASN A 23 -16.42 -0.25 -10.86
CA ASN A 23 -17.05 0.10 -12.13
C ASN A 23 -18.53 0.56 -12.02
N ILE A 24 -18.91 1.16 -10.89
CA ILE A 24 -20.24 1.73 -10.67
C ILE A 24 -20.14 3.25 -10.81
N SER A 25 -20.92 3.82 -11.73
CA SER A 25 -20.92 5.26 -11.96
C SER A 25 -21.51 6.00 -10.75
N PRO A 26 -20.78 6.94 -10.12
CA PRO A 26 -21.30 7.70 -8.98
C PRO A 26 -22.47 8.63 -9.30
N THR A 27 -22.83 8.81 -10.57
CA THR A 27 -23.98 9.62 -10.98
C THR A 27 -25.23 8.78 -11.21
N HIS A 28 -25.10 7.48 -11.49
CA HIS A 28 -26.23 6.59 -11.86
C HIS A 28 -26.51 5.50 -10.81
N TRP A 29 -25.80 5.52 -9.67
CA TRP A 29 -25.93 4.46 -8.65
C TRP A 29 -27.31 4.46 -7.99
N GLU A 30 -27.97 5.60 -7.88
CA GLU A 30 -29.33 5.71 -7.33
C GLU A 30 -30.35 4.99 -8.23
N ASP A 31 -30.28 5.23 -9.55
CA ASP A 31 -31.13 4.56 -10.54
C ASP A 31 -30.93 3.04 -10.54
N ILE A 32 -29.67 2.59 -10.45
CA ILE A 32 -29.33 1.16 -10.35
C ILE A 32 -29.85 0.58 -9.03
N SER A 33 -29.79 1.34 -7.94
CA SER A 33 -30.22 0.89 -6.61
C SER A 33 -31.75 0.75 -6.48
N ALA A 34 -32.50 1.53 -7.26
CA ALA A 34 -33.97 1.45 -7.31
C ALA A 34 -34.43 0.06 -7.81
N ASN A 35 -33.67 -0.56 -8.72
CA ASN A 35 -33.89 -1.94 -9.13
C ASN A 35 -33.05 -2.90 -8.30
N ARG A 36 -33.67 -3.50 -7.27
CA ARG A 36 -32.97 -4.35 -6.29
C ARG A 36 -32.27 -5.58 -6.90
N PRO A 37 -32.85 -6.34 -7.84
CA PRO A 37 -32.14 -7.38 -8.56
C PRO A 37 -30.90 -6.87 -9.32
N LEU A 38 -31.05 -5.77 -10.06
CA LEU A 38 -29.97 -5.16 -10.83
C LEU A 38 -28.83 -4.64 -9.92
N TRP A 39 -29.18 -4.06 -8.78
CA TRP A 39 -28.23 -3.61 -7.76
C TRP A 39 -27.36 -4.75 -7.25
N ARG A 40 -28.00 -5.87 -6.84
CA ARG A 40 -27.29 -7.04 -6.33
C ARG A 40 -26.33 -7.62 -7.36
N HIS A 41 -26.79 -7.72 -8.61
CA HIS A 41 -25.97 -8.21 -9.71
C HIS A 41 -24.76 -7.29 -9.95
N THR A 42 -25.00 -5.99 -10.10
CA THR A 42 -23.95 -4.98 -10.37
C THR A 42 -22.90 -4.95 -9.28
N ILE A 43 -23.30 -4.98 -8.00
CA ILE A 43 -22.37 -5.00 -6.87
C ILE A 43 -21.54 -6.28 -6.84
N LYS A 44 -22.16 -7.44 -7.08
CA LYS A 44 -21.44 -8.73 -7.08
C LYS A 44 -20.37 -8.75 -8.16
N THR A 45 -20.72 -8.33 -9.38
CA THR A 45 -19.78 -8.27 -10.51
C THR A 45 -18.67 -7.25 -10.24
N GLY A 46 -19.04 -6.03 -9.84
CA GLY A 46 -18.07 -4.97 -9.55
C GLY A 46 -17.10 -5.33 -8.41
N SER A 47 -17.58 -6.04 -7.38
CA SER A 47 -16.73 -6.52 -6.28
C SER A 47 -15.77 -7.62 -6.74
N ALA A 48 -16.24 -8.57 -7.55
CA ALA A 48 -15.40 -9.64 -8.08
C ALA A 48 -14.27 -9.08 -8.97
N ASP A 49 -14.57 -8.10 -9.81
CA ASP A 49 -13.56 -7.48 -10.67
C ASP A 49 -12.57 -6.62 -9.87
N PHE A 50 -13.05 -5.90 -8.86
CA PHE A 50 -12.19 -5.18 -7.93
C PHE A 50 -11.22 -6.11 -7.21
N GLU A 51 -11.70 -7.27 -6.74
CA GLU A 51 -10.86 -8.27 -6.08
C GLU A 51 -9.78 -8.84 -7.01
N LYS A 52 -10.13 -9.16 -8.27
CA LYS A 52 -9.14 -9.58 -9.29
C LYS A 52 -8.02 -8.55 -9.46
N VAL A 53 -8.35 -7.27 -9.53
CA VAL A 53 -7.36 -6.18 -9.63
C VAL A 53 -6.47 -6.12 -8.38
N LEU A 54 -7.04 -6.29 -7.18
CA LEU A 54 -6.27 -6.33 -5.94
C LEU A 54 -5.29 -7.50 -5.90
N VAL A 55 -5.73 -8.69 -6.31
CA VAL A 55 -4.90 -9.90 -6.37
C VAL A 55 -3.75 -9.69 -7.35
N ALA A 56 -4.05 -9.28 -8.59
CA ALA A 56 -3.02 -9.02 -9.60
C ALA A 56 -1.98 -7.99 -9.12
N ARG A 57 -2.42 -6.92 -8.45
CA ARG A 57 -1.51 -5.91 -7.87
C ARG A 57 -0.66 -6.49 -6.74
N ALA A 58 -1.22 -7.37 -5.91
CA ALA A 58 -0.49 -8.03 -4.83
C ALA A 58 0.56 -9.00 -5.38
N GLU A 59 0.22 -9.73 -6.43
CA GLU A 59 1.11 -10.64 -7.16
C GLU A 59 2.26 -9.88 -7.83
N LEU A 60 1.97 -8.77 -8.53
CA LEU A 60 2.99 -7.92 -9.12
C LEU A 60 3.99 -7.44 -8.06
N LYS A 61 3.50 -6.91 -6.92
CA LYS A 61 4.36 -6.50 -5.81
C LYS A 61 5.18 -7.67 -5.23
N ARG A 62 4.63 -8.88 -5.24
CA ARG A 62 5.34 -10.09 -4.76
C ARG A 62 6.44 -10.47 -5.75
N TRP A 63 6.15 -10.40 -7.06
CA TRP A 63 7.12 -10.66 -8.12
C TRP A 63 8.26 -9.62 -8.09
N GLU A 64 7.96 -8.33 -8.01
CA GLU A 64 8.96 -7.26 -7.86
C GLU A 64 9.89 -7.50 -6.66
N ARG A 65 9.33 -7.94 -5.53
CA ARG A 65 10.12 -8.32 -4.35
C ARG A 65 11.05 -9.49 -4.64
N LYS A 66 10.59 -10.53 -5.36
CA LYS A 66 11.45 -11.67 -5.76
C LYS A 66 12.56 -11.21 -6.70
N GLN A 67 12.24 -10.38 -7.71
CA GLN A 67 13.24 -9.84 -8.64
C GLN A 67 14.30 -9.02 -7.91
N ARG A 68 13.90 -8.19 -6.95
CA ARG A 68 14.85 -7.41 -6.13
C ARG A 68 15.81 -8.28 -5.32
N LEU A 69 15.43 -9.50 -4.96
CA LEU A 69 16.33 -10.44 -4.25
C LEU A 69 17.38 -11.06 -5.17
N LEU A 70 17.12 -11.11 -6.48
CA LEU A 70 18.09 -11.59 -7.47
C LEU A 70 19.13 -10.52 -7.81
N LEU A 71 18.82 -9.25 -7.59
CA LEU A 71 19.77 -8.16 -7.81
C LEU A 71 20.87 -8.17 -6.73
N PRO A 72 22.13 -7.85 -7.11
CA PRO A 72 23.21 -7.65 -6.15
C PRO A 72 22.81 -6.62 -5.09
N LYS A 73 23.07 -6.95 -3.82
CA LYS A 73 22.85 -5.99 -2.73
C LYS A 73 23.88 -4.86 -2.85
N PRO A 74 23.46 -3.59 -2.72
CA PRO A 74 24.41 -2.48 -2.70
C PRO A 74 25.35 -2.60 -1.51
N THR A 75 26.61 -2.25 -1.73
CA THR A 75 27.66 -2.17 -0.71
C THR A 75 27.18 -1.31 0.47
N PRO A 76 27.44 -1.71 1.73
CA PRO A 76 27.01 -0.91 2.86
C PRO A 76 27.74 0.44 2.84
N SER A 77 26.97 1.53 2.91
CA SER A 77 27.48 2.91 2.74
C SER A 77 27.32 3.78 3.97
N ILE A 78 26.65 3.29 5.02
CA ILE A 78 26.33 4.08 6.21
C ILE A 78 27.31 3.70 7.34
N PRO A 79 28.27 4.55 7.69
CA PRO A 79 29.24 4.25 8.74
C PRO A 79 28.63 4.34 10.14
N CYS A 80 29.11 3.52 11.06
CA CYS A 80 28.89 3.73 12.49
C CYS A 80 29.80 4.86 12.99
N PRO A 81 29.29 5.82 13.77
CA PRO A 81 30.12 6.88 14.34
C PRO A 81 31.17 6.39 15.36
N GLN A 82 31.00 5.18 15.91
CA GLN A 82 31.76 4.69 17.07
C GLN A 82 32.63 3.47 16.77
N TYR A 83 32.42 2.82 15.62
CA TYR A 83 33.13 1.59 15.25
C TYR A 83 33.34 1.56 13.73
N PRO A 84 34.41 0.95 13.21
CA PRO A 84 34.62 0.75 11.78
C PRO A 84 33.69 -0.37 11.26
N HIS A 85 32.39 -0.12 11.29
CA HIS A 85 31.36 -1.01 10.78
C HIS A 85 30.38 -0.24 9.89
N MET A 86 30.04 -0.81 8.74
CA MET A 86 29.18 -0.18 7.72
C MET A 86 27.82 -0.88 7.69
N PHE A 87 26.74 -0.11 7.59
CA PHE A 87 25.37 -0.59 7.52
C PHE A 87 24.73 -0.35 6.15
N HIS A 88 23.81 -1.25 5.76
CA HIS A 88 23.02 -1.12 4.54
C HIS A 88 21.77 -0.24 4.70
N SER A 89 21.39 0.15 5.93
CA SER A 89 20.23 1.00 6.18
C SER A 89 20.35 1.79 7.48
N THR A 90 19.71 2.95 7.52
CA THR A 90 19.61 3.80 8.72
C THR A 90 18.91 3.10 9.88
N LEU A 91 17.94 2.22 9.58
CA LEU A 91 17.27 1.38 10.57
C LEU A 91 18.25 0.40 11.23
N GLY A 92 19.12 -0.24 10.45
CA GLY A 92 20.16 -1.14 10.96
C GLY A 92 21.12 -0.42 11.91
N LEU A 93 21.64 0.74 11.49
CA LEU A 93 22.48 1.59 12.33
C LEU A 93 21.76 1.98 13.62
N ARG A 94 20.50 2.45 13.54
CA ARG A 94 19.74 2.89 14.72
C ARG A 94 19.49 1.76 15.72
N SER A 95 19.21 0.55 15.23
CA SER A 95 19.10 -0.64 16.09
C SER A 95 20.43 -1.00 16.75
N HIS A 96 21.53 -0.93 15.99
CA HIS A 96 22.87 -1.15 16.53
C HIS A 96 23.22 -0.14 17.63
N LEU A 97 23.01 1.15 17.37
CA LEU A 97 23.28 2.21 18.35
C LEU A 97 22.49 1.99 19.65
N ARG A 98 21.21 1.62 19.56
CA ARG A 98 20.38 1.34 20.76
C ARG A 98 20.91 0.21 21.63
N PHE A 99 21.50 -0.83 21.04
CA PHE A 99 21.92 -2.02 21.78
C PHE A 99 23.39 -1.96 22.20
N LYS A 100 24.27 -1.45 21.33
CA LYS A 100 25.72 -1.41 21.55
C LYS A 100 26.20 -0.09 22.15
N HIS A 101 25.42 0.97 22.01
CA HIS A 101 25.76 2.31 22.51
C HIS A 101 24.56 2.98 23.21
N PRO A 102 24.00 2.36 24.28
CA PRO A 102 22.93 2.98 25.03
C PRO A 102 23.43 4.29 25.67
N GLY A 103 22.82 5.42 25.33
CA GLY A 103 23.10 6.71 25.97
C GLY A 103 23.93 7.72 25.16
N LYS A 104 24.14 7.50 23.85
CA LYS A 104 24.56 8.57 22.91
C LYS A 104 23.47 8.86 21.88
#